data_AF-A0A7W0S1J0-F1
#
_entry.id   AF-A0A7W0S1J0-F1
#
_cell.length_a   1.000
_cell.length_b   1.000
_cell.length_c   1.000
_cell.angle_alpha   90.00
_cell.angle_beta   90.00
_cell.angle_gamma   90.00
#
_symmetry.space_group_name_H-M   'P 1'
#
loop_
_entity.id
_entity.type
_entity.pdbx_description
1 polymer ?
#
loop_
_entity_poly.entity_id
_entity_poly.type
_entity_poly.pdbx_seq_one_letter_code
_entity_poly.pdbx_strand_id
1 'polypeptide(L)'
;GRVLESVEALGKNLILRFEGRLVLRSHLRMSGRWWVQPLSTPLRGTPWLVLRGRERQAVQWNGPVLELVSPARLRLGPDVLARDPSFDRMLENLRRADPGRALGDALLDQRLVAGIGNMWRAEALWARRISPWRSLRDVTDEELRAVLEETARMMRVALETGRQSKQATGRSGRPCRRCGTLIRSRGQGDDNRIAYWCPTCQT
;
A
#
# COMPACT_ATOMS: atom_id res chain seq x y z
N GLY A 1 -12.35 -30.70 -5.76
CA GLY A 1 -11.69 -29.43 -5.38
C GLY A 1 -12.58 -28.68 -4.43
N ARG A 2 -12.10 -27.58 -3.82
CA ARG A 2 -12.92 -26.69 -2.98
C ARG A 2 -13.36 -25.47 -3.80
N VAL A 3 -14.56 -24.97 -3.56
CA VAL A 3 -15.07 -23.76 -4.21
C VAL A 3 -14.35 -22.52 -3.64
N LEU A 4 -13.94 -21.58 -4.50
CA LEU A 4 -13.50 -20.24 -4.08
C LEU A 4 -14.74 -19.37 -3.90
N GLU A 5 -15.03 -18.97 -2.66
CA GLU A 5 -16.24 -18.24 -2.28
C GLU A 5 -16.07 -16.72 -2.43
N SER A 6 -14.89 -16.19 -2.06
CA SER A 6 -14.59 -14.76 -2.20
C SER A 6 -13.11 -14.47 -2.35
N VAL A 7 -12.81 -13.30 -2.92
CA VAL A 7 -11.47 -12.70 -2.92
C VAL A 7 -11.59 -11.27 -2.43
N GLU A 8 -10.91 -10.95 -1.34
CA GLU A 8 -10.90 -9.62 -0.73
C GLU A 8 -9.49 -9.04 -0.75
N ALA A 9 -9.36 -7.74 -0.99
CA ALA A 9 -8.12 -7.01 -0.77
C ALA A 9 -8.15 -6.37 0.62
N LEU A 10 -7.20 -6.72 1.48
CA LEU A 10 -6.99 -6.09 2.80
C LEU A 10 -5.60 -5.46 2.82
N GLY A 11 -5.56 -4.14 2.63
CA GLY A 11 -4.34 -3.38 2.37
C GLY A 11 -3.62 -3.91 1.15
N LYS A 12 -2.44 -4.51 1.35
CA LYS A 12 -1.62 -5.09 0.28
C LYS A 12 -1.71 -6.63 0.19
N ASN A 13 -2.66 -7.23 0.89
CA ASN A 13 -2.89 -8.67 0.91
C ASN A 13 -4.15 -8.99 0.10
N LEU A 14 -4.09 -10.05 -0.69
CA LEU A 14 -5.24 -10.71 -1.27
C LEU A 14 -5.62 -11.89 -0.38
N ILE A 15 -6.89 -11.96 0.02
CA ILE A 15 -7.45 -12.98 0.90
C ILE A 15 -8.45 -13.78 0.10
N LEU A 16 -8.06 -15.01 -0.23
CA LEU A 16 -8.87 -15.94 -1.01
C LEU A 16 -9.54 -16.91 -0.03
N ARG A 17 -10.87 -16.85 0.04
CA ARG A 17 -11.67 -17.71 0.93
C ARG A 17 -12.28 -18.85 0.14
N PHE A 18 -12.05 -20.06 0.61
CA PHE A 18 -12.58 -21.28 0.02
C PHE A 18 -13.50 -22.01 0.99
N GLU A 19 -14.38 -22.81 0.41
CA GLU A 19 -15.30 -23.71 1.11
C GLU A 19 -14.58 -24.53 2.21
N GLY A 20 -15.26 -24.64 3.35
CA GLY A 20 -14.74 -25.35 4.52
C GLY A 20 -13.69 -24.55 5.30
N ARG A 21 -13.84 -23.21 5.33
CA ARG A 21 -13.02 -22.26 6.13
C ARG A 21 -11.54 -22.20 5.76
N LEU A 22 -11.16 -22.68 4.57
CA LEU A 22 -9.78 -22.59 4.09
C LEU A 22 -9.54 -21.17 3.57
N VAL A 23 -8.52 -20.48 4.10
CA VAL A 23 -8.15 -19.14 3.65
C VAL A 23 -6.69 -19.12 3.21
N LEU A 24 -6.48 -18.67 1.97
CA LEU A 24 -5.15 -18.41 1.44
C LEU A 24 -4.90 -16.90 1.47
N ARG A 25 -3.84 -16.50 2.17
CA ARG A 25 -3.28 -15.17 2.08
C ARG A 25 -2.23 -15.15 0.98
N SER A 26 -2.37 -14.21 0.04
CA SER A 26 -1.38 -13.89 -0.99
C SER A 26 -0.89 -12.46 -0.81
N HIS A 27 0.42 -12.23 -0.74
CA HIS A 27 0.99 -10.88 -0.81
C HIS A 27 2.07 -10.79 -1.89
N LEU A 28 1.83 -9.93 -2.88
CA LEU A 28 2.60 -9.86 -4.13
C LEU A 28 4.01 -9.24 -3.97
N ARG A 29 4.24 -8.51 -2.89
CA ARG A 29 5.48 -7.73 -2.68
C ARG A 29 5.70 -6.81 -3.89
N MET A 30 6.90 -6.80 -4.48
CA MET A 30 7.27 -5.79 -5.48
C MET A 30 7.04 -6.24 -6.92
N SER A 31 7.18 -7.54 -7.20
CA SER A 31 7.19 -8.09 -8.57
C SER A 31 6.11 -9.15 -8.80
N GLY A 32 5.34 -9.48 -7.76
CA GLY A 32 4.29 -10.48 -7.84
C GLY A 32 3.13 -10.03 -8.72
N ARG A 33 2.50 -10.99 -9.40
CA ARG A 33 1.32 -10.74 -10.23
C ARG A 33 0.40 -11.95 -10.28
N TRP A 34 -0.88 -11.67 -10.47
CA TRP A 34 -1.92 -12.65 -10.78
C TRP A 34 -2.45 -12.42 -12.19
N TRP A 35 -2.63 -13.50 -12.96
CA TRP A 35 -3.41 -13.48 -14.19
C TRP A 35 -4.56 -14.46 -14.10
N VAL A 36 -5.75 -14.01 -14.50
CA VAL A 36 -6.91 -14.88 -14.70
C VAL A 36 -7.05 -15.09 -16.20
N GLN A 37 -6.88 -16.32 -16.64
CA GLN A 37 -6.80 -16.67 -18.06
C GLN A 37 -7.60 -17.94 -18.37
N PRO A 38 -7.97 -18.20 -19.63
CA PRO A 38 -8.56 -19.46 -20.05
C PRO A 38 -7.71 -20.67 -19.62
N LEU A 39 -8.37 -21.80 -19.33
CA LEU A 39 -7.67 -23.03 -18.94
C LEU A 39 -6.76 -23.56 -20.06
N SER A 40 -7.12 -23.30 -21.32
CA SER A 40 -6.33 -23.66 -22.51
C SER A 40 -5.04 -22.85 -22.68
N THR A 41 -4.89 -21.72 -21.96
CA THR A 41 -3.67 -20.89 -22.07
C THR A 41 -2.46 -21.66 -21.53
N PRO A 42 -1.42 -21.90 -22.35
CA PRO A 42 -0.22 -22.61 -21.89
C PRO A 42 0.49 -21.85 -20.77
N LEU A 43 0.91 -22.58 -19.73
CA LEU A 43 1.72 -22.02 -18.67
C LEU A 43 3.17 -21.89 -19.15
N ARG A 44 3.71 -20.67 -19.15
CA ARG A 44 5.13 -20.40 -19.44
C ARG A 44 5.87 -20.06 -18.15
N GLY A 45 7.07 -20.61 -18.00
CA GLY A 45 7.89 -20.48 -16.80
C GLY A 45 7.30 -21.22 -15.59
N THR A 46 7.78 -20.88 -14.40
CA THR A 46 7.41 -21.56 -13.15
C THR A 46 6.48 -20.68 -12.31
N PRO A 47 5.15 -20.85 -12.41
CA PRO A 47 4.22 -20.18 -11.50
C PRO A 47 4.39 -20.70 -10.08
N TRP A 48 4.13 -19.84 -9.09
CA TRP A 48 4.20 -20.19 -7.67
C TRP A 48 2.90 -20.82 -7.19
N LEU A 49 1.77 -20.43 -7.78
CA LEU A 49 0.45 -21.00 -7.51
C LEU A 49 -0.41 -20.98 -8.75
N VAL A 50 -1.12 -22.08 -9.00
CA VAL A 50 -2.13 -22.22 -10.04
C VAL A 50 -3.43 -22.69 -9.39
N LEU A 51 -4.48 -21.89 -9.50
CA LEU A 51 -5.85 -22.24 -9.10
C LEU A 51 -6.65 -22.56 -10.36
N ARG A 52 -7.02 -23.83 -10.56
CA ARG A 52 -7.79 -24.25 -11.74
C ARG A 52 -9.27 -24.36 -11.42
N GLY A 53 -10.09 -23.67 -12.20
CA GLY A 53 -11.53 -23.86 -12.28
C GLY A 53 -11.93 -24.71 -13.49
N ARG A 54 -13.22 -24.68 -13.85
CA ARG A 54 -13.74 -25.43 -15.00
C ARG A 54 -13.28 -24.87 -16.34
N GLU A 55 -13.30 -23.55 -16.50
CA GLU A 55 -13.03 -22.87 -17.78
C GLU A 55 -11.80 -21.96 -17.73
N ARG A 56 -11.43 -21.52 -16.52
CA ARG A 56 -10.35 -20.56 -16.29
C ARG A 56 -9.39 -21.07 -15.24
N GLN A 57 -8.19 -20.50 -15.26
CA GLN A 57 -7.19 -20.65 -14.22
C GLN A 57 -6.71 -19.28 -13.76
N ALA A 58 -6.51 -19.13 -12.45
CA ALA A 58 -5.80 -18.00 -11.86
C ALA A 58 -4.37 -18.44 -11.54
N VAL A 59 -3.40 -17.70 -12.05
CA VAL A 59 -1.99 -18.07 -11.96
C VAL A 59 -1.20 -16.95 -11.32
N GLN A 60 -0.40 -17.28 -10.31
CA GLN A 60 0.45 -16.36 -9.58
C GLN A 60 1.92 -16.59 -9.92
N TRP A 61 2.64 -15.49 -10.18
CA TRP A 61 4.09 -15.50 -10.34
C TRP A 61 4.72 -14.49 -9.39
N ASN A 62 5.90 -14.84 -8.85
CA ASN A 62 6.79 -13.94 -8.11
C ASN A 62 6.16 -13.25 -6.89
N GLY A 63 5.04 -13.76 -6.36
CA GLY A 63 4.42 -13.29 -5.13
C GLY A 63 4.80 -14.22 -3.97
N PRO A 64 5.84 -13.90 -3.17
CA PRO A 64 6.46 -14.92 -2.35
C PRO A 64 5.71 -15.32 -1.10
N VAL A 65 4.69 -14.56 -0.73
CA VAL A 65 3.89 -14.82 0.47
C VAL A 65 2.62 -15.53 0.03
N LEU A 66 2.57 -16.84 0.27
CA LEU A 66 1.42 -17.71 0.06
C LEU A 66 1.25 -18.54 1.34
N GLU A 67 0.31 -18.13 2.19
CA GLU A 67 0.13 -18.70 3.52
C GLU A 67 -1.31 -19.20 3.68
N LEU A 68 -1.47 -20.45 4.11
CA LEU A 68 -2.75 -20.93 4.60
C LEU A 68 -2.93 -20.41 6.02
N VAL A 69 -3.94 -19.56 6.22
CA VAL A 69 -4.15 -18.86 7.49
C VAL A 69 -5.55 -19.13 8.02
N SER A 70 -5.70 -19.05 9.34
CA SER A 70 -7.00 -18.76 9.94
C SER A 70 -7.30 -17.26 9.74
N PRO A 71 -8.53 -16.85 9.34
CA PRO A 71 -8.89 -15.45 9.04
C PRO A 71 -8.44 -14.43 10.10
N ALA A 72 -8.41 -14.80 11.38
CA ALA A 72 -8.10 -13.93 12.51
C ALA A 72 -6.62 -13.48 12.63
N ARG A 73 -5.69 -13.94 11.77
CA ARG A 73 -4.24 -13.72 11.96
C ARG A 73 -3.69 -12.42 11.37
N LEU A 74 -4.47 -11.68 10.57
CA LEU A 74 -3.98 -10.42 9.98
C LEU A 74 -4.18 -9.25 10.93
N ARG A 75 -3.11 -8.90 11.65
CA ARG A 75 -3.04 -7.69 12.48
C ARG A 75 -2.82 -6.46 11.59
N LEU A 76 -3.87 -6.01 10.90
CA LEU A 76 -3.87 -4.82 10.07
C LEU A 76 -4.62 -3.68 10.75
N GLY A 77 -4.17 -2.45 10.49
CA GLY A 77 -4.95 -1.26 10.78
C GLY A 77 -6.12 -1.09 9.80
N PRO A 78 -6.96 -0.06 9.98
CA PRO A 78 -7.98 0.32 9.01
C PRO A 78 -7.37 0.58 7.63
N ASP A 79 -8.07 0.15 6.57
CA ASP A 79 -7.63 0.28 5.18
C ASP A 79 -8.01 1.65 4.60
N VAL A 80 -7.02 2.39 4.10
CA VAL A 80 -7.20 3.70 3.47
C VAL A 80 -8.08 3.65 2.20
N LEU A 81 -8.19 2.48 1.58
CA LEU A 81 -9.00 2.22 0.39
C LEU A 81 -10.30 1.47 0.67
N ALA A 82 -10.66 1.26 1.93
CA ALA A 82 -11.96 0.68 2.25
C ALA A 82 -13.11 1.47 1.58
N ARG A 83 -14.24 0.80 1.34
CA ARG A 83 -15.45 1.45 0.81
C ARG A 83 -15.86 2.65 1.67
N ASP A 84 -15.74 2.49 2.98
CA ASP A 84 -15.91 3.53 3.99
C ASP A 84 -14.65 3.56 4.90
N PRO A 85 -13.61 4.33 4.54
CA PRO A 85 -12.38 4.38 5.33
C PRO A 85 -12.60 5.12 6.65
N SER A 86 -12.33 4.44 7.76
CA SER A 86 -12.36 5.06 9.08
C SER A 86 -11.09 5.89 9.33
N PHE A 87 -11.08 7.12 8.82
CA PHE A 87 -9.96 8.06 9.04
C PHE A 87 -9.77 8.39 10.53
N ASP A 88 -10.84 8.41 11.32
CA ASP A 88 -10.77 8.64 12.77
C ASP A 88 -9.98 7.54 13.47
N ARG A 89 -10.22 6.27 13.12
CA ARG A 89 -9.45 5.14 13.66
C ARG A 89 -7.99 5.15 13.19
N MET A 90 -7.73 5.56 11.96
CA MET A 90 -6.34 5.76 11.47
C MET A 90 -5.63 6.82 12.29
N LEU A 91 -6.31 7.95 12.55
CA LEU A 91 -5.79 9.06 13.34
C LEU A 91 -5.51 8.64 14.78
N GLU A 92 -6.46 7.96 15.43
CA GLU A 92 -6.27 7.40 16.77
C GLU A 92 -5.06 6.45 16.84
N ASN A 93 -4.90 5.58 15.85
CA ASN A 93 -3.76 4.67 15.80
C ASN A 93 -2.44 5.43 15.67
N LEU A 94 -2.38 6.44 14.79
CA LEU A 94 -1.20 7.30 14.64
C LEU A 94 -0.89 8.05 15.93
N ARG A 95 -1.90 8.53 16.67
CA ARG A 95 -1.70 9.22 17.96
C ARG A 95 -1.29 8.31 19.11
N ARG A 96 -1.64 7.03 19.06
CA ARG A 96 -1.18 6.01 20.01
C ARG A 96 0.23 5.50 19.71
N ALA A 97 0.77 5.76 18.51
CA ALA A 97 2.13 5.39 18.16
C ALA A 97 3.16 6.29 18.89
N ASP A 98 4.44 5.93 18.78
CA ASP A 98 5.52 6.76 19.34
C ASP A 98 5.44 8.19 18.76
N PRO A 99 5.25 9.24 19.59
CA PRO A 99 5.12 10.61 19.13
C PRO A 99 6.40 11.14 18.44
N GLY A 100 7.58 10.58 18.78
CA GLY A 100 8.85 10.91 18.14
C GLY A 100 9.04 10.28 16.77
N ARG A 101 8.22 9.27 16.41
CA ARG A 101 8.31 8.58 15.13
C ARG A 101 8.04 9.54 13.99
N ALA A 102 8.86 9.50 12.95
CA ALA A 102 8.66 10.32 11.76
C ALA A 102 7.40 9.90 11.00
N LEU A 103 6.59 10.87 10.56
CA LEU A 103 5.32 10.63 9.86
C LEU A 103 5.49 9.72 8.64
N GLY A 104 6.54 9.94 7.85
CA GLY A 104 6.81 9.12 6.68
C GLY A 104 7.02 7.65 7.04
N ASP A 105 7.66 7.34 8.16
CA ASP A 105 7.80 5.95 8.60
C ASP A 105 6.47 5.38 9.11
N ALA A 106 5.76 6.14 9.95
CA ALA A 106 4.47 5.73 10.51
C ALA A 106 3.44 5.36 9.43
N LEU A 107 3.37 6.12 8.33
CA LEU A 107 2.48 5.84 7.21
C LEU A 107 2.75 4.52 6.47
N LEU A 108 3.92 3.89 6.66
CA LEU A 108 4.20 2.57 6.09
C LEU A 108 3.85 1.41 7.01
N ASP A 109 3.60 1.67 8.30
CA ASP A 109 3.21 0.65 9.26
C ASP A 109 1.78 0.20 8.99
N GLN A 110 1.64 -1.01 8.42
CA GLN A 110 0.34 -1.57 8.03
C GLN A 110 -0.57 -1.87 9.22
N ARG A 111 -0.07 -1.79 10.46
CA ARG A 111 -0.87 -1.90 11.70
C ARG A 111 -1.54 -0.58 12.07
N LEU A 112 -0.95 0.55 11.66
CA LEU A 112 -1.49 1.88 11.90
C LEU A 112 -2.50 2.23 10.80
N VAL A 113 -2.06 2.10 9.54
CA VAL A 113 -2.87 2.36 8.34
C VAL A 113 -2.52 1.33 7.27
N ALA A 114 -3.49 0.51 6.88
CA ALA A 114 -3.29 -0.50 5.85
C ALA A 114 -3.40 0.12 4.44
N GLY A 115 -2.66 -0.46 3.49
CA GLY A 115 -2.74 -0.11 2.06
C GLY A 115 -1.68 0.88 1.59
N ILE A 116 -1.23 1.82 2.44
CA ILE A 116 -0.28 2.86 2.04
C ILE A 116 1.10 2.26 1.75
N GLY A 117 1.55 2.39 0.50
CA GLY A 117 2.89 1.98 0.03
C GLY A 117 3.87 3.15 -0.05
N ASN A 118 5.15 2.84 -0.29
CA ASN A 118 6.22 3.85 -0.32
C ASN A 118 5.97 4.98 -1.33
N MET A 119 5.48 4.63 -2.53
CA MET A 119 5.09 5.62 -3.53
C MET A 119 3.95 6.50 -3.01
N TRP A 120 2.85 5.90 -2.54
CA TRP A 120 1.67 6.64 -2.08
C TRP A 120 1.97 7.58 -0.92
N ARG A 121 2.75 7.13 0.07
CA ARG A 121 3.31 7.98 1.13
C ARG A 121 4.05 9.19 0.55
N ALA A 122 5.00 8.97 -0.36
CA ALA A 122 5.83 10.05 -0.89
C ALA A 122 4.99 11.06 -1.70
N GLU A 123 4.07 10.56 -2.53
CA GLU A 123 3.20 11.41 -3.34
C GLU A 123 2.18 12.19 -2.51
N ALA A 124 1.56 11.58 -1.50
CA ALA A 124 0.60 12.26 -0.64
C ALA A 124 1.27 13.33 0.24
N LEU A 125 2.43 13.02 0.83
CA LEU A 125 3.20 14.00 1.60
C LEU A 125 3.69 15.15 0.73
N TRP A 126 4.14 14.86 -0.50
CA TRP A 126 4.45 15.91 -1.47
C TRP A 126 3.20 16.72 -1.78
N ALA A 127 2.07 16.08 -2.10
CA ALA A 127 0.80 16.75 -2.41
C ALA A 127 0.39 17.72 -1.29
N ARG A 128 0.48 17.28 -0.03
CA ARG A 128 0.13 18.05 1.17
C ARG A 128 1.22 18.96 1.73
N ARG A 129 2.40 19.03 1.11
CA ARG A 129 3.52 19.90 1.54
C ARG A 129 4.04 19.59 2.95
N ILE A 130 3.94 18.32 3.38
CA ILE A 130 4.37 17.89 4.71
C ILE A 130 5.67 17.10 4.57
N SER A 131 6.68 17.44 5.38
CA SER A 131 7.93 16.70 5.41
C SER A 131 7.72 15.27 5.93
N PRO A 132 8.29 14.24 5.28
CA PRO A 132 8.26 12.88 5.82
C PRO A 132 9.02 12.79 7.16
N TRP A 133 9.87 13.76 7.48
CA TRP A 133 10.71 13.79 8.68
C TRP A 133 10.05 14.46 9.88
N ARG A 134 8.90 15.14 9.71
CA ARG A 134 8.16 15.66 10.85
C ARG A 134 7.74 14.52 11.75
N SER A 135 7.94 14.69 13.06
CA SER A 135 7.52 13.69 14.04
C SER A 135 5.99 13.71 14.15
N LEU A 136 5.40 12.59 14.55
CA LEU A 136 3.94 12.51 14.74
C LEU A 136 3.44 13.57 15.73
N ARG A 137 4.24 13.95 16.72
CA ARG A 137 3.88 15.00 17.68
C ARG A 137 3.72 16.39 17.04
N ASP A 138 4.48 16.67 15.98
CA ASP A 138 4.57 18.00 15.39
C ASP A 138 3.57 18.19 14.24
N VAL A 139 2.91 17.12 13.79
CA VAL A 139 1.89 17.15 12.73
C VAL A 139 0.52 17.24 13.38
N THR A 140 -0.34 18.15 12.93
CA THR A 140 -1.68 18.33 13.50
C THR A 140 -2.66 17.24 13.03
N ASP A 141 -3.80 17.10 13.70
CA ASP A 141 -4.82 16.12 13.31
C ASP A 141 -5.42 16.43 11.93
N GLU A 142 -5.57 17.71 11.61
CA GLU A 142 -6.04 18.18 10.30
C GLU A 142 -5.03 17.83 9.20
N GLU A 143 -3.74 17.99 9.47
CA GLU A 143 -2.68 17.60 8.53
C GLU A 143 -2.63 16.08 8.32
N LEU A 144 -2.71 15.29 9.39
CA LEU A 144 -2.76 13.83 9.31
C LEU A 144 -3.98 13.37 8.51
N ARG A 145 -5.17 13.89 8.82
CA ARG A 145 -6.40 13.59 8.07
C ARG A 145 -6.25 13.96 6.60
N ALA A 146 -5.76 15.15 6.30
CA ALA A 146 -5.59 15.61 4.91
C ALA A 146 -4.59 14.73 4.13
N VAL A 147 -3.56 14.19 4.77
CA VAL A 147 -2.63 13.22 4.13
C VAL A 147 -3.32 11.89 3.85
N LEU A 148 -4.12 11.37 4.79
CA LEU A 148 -4.83 10.11 4.62
C LEU A 148 -5.89 10.20 3.52
N GLU A 149 -6.69 11.28 3.52
CA GLU A 149 -7.71 11.54 2.51
C GLU A 149 -7.09 11.74 1.13
N GLU A 150 -6.00 12.52 1.03
CA GLU A 150 -5.30 12.70 -0.24
C GLU A 150 -4.71 11.38 -0.75
N THR A 151 -4.17 10.55 0.15
CA THR A 151 -3.70 9.21 -0.20
C THR A 151 -4.83 8.36 -0.77
N ALA A 152 -5.98 8.29 -0.09
CA ALA A 152 -7.16 7.55 -0.54
C ALA A 152 -7.62 8.03 -1.90
N ARG A 153 -7.74 9.36 -2.09
CA ARG A 153 -8.15 9.99 -3.34
C ARG A 153 -7.22 9.63 -4.49
N MET A 154 -5.90 9.77 -4.31
CA MET A 154 -4.91 9.45 -5.34
C MET A 154 -4.92 7.96 -5.72
N MET A 155 -5.08 7.08 -4.72
CA MET A 155 -5.16 5.64 -4.94
C MET A 155 -6.43 5.24 -5.71
N ARG A 156 -7.59 5.82 -5.39
CA ARG A 156 -8.85 5.59 -6.13
C ARG A 156 -8.75 6.03 -7.58
N VAL A 157 -8.24 7.24 -7.81
CA VAL A 157 -8.00 7.75 -9.18
C VAL A 157 -7.09 6.80 -9.97
N ALA A 158 -6.07 6.24 -9.34
CA ALA A 158 -5.18 5.30 -10.02
C ALA A 158 -5.83 3.93 -10.30
N LEU A 159 -6.76 3.49 -9.46
CA LEU A 159 -7.57 2.28 -9.72
C LEU A 159 -8.51 2.49 -10.90
N GLU A 160 -9.16 3.65 -10.97
CA GLU A 160 -10.12 3.99 -12.03
C GLU A 160 -9.44 4.23 -13.38
N THR A 161 -8.31 4.95 -13.37
CA THR A 161 -7.65 5.40 -14.61
C THR A 161 -6.48 4.52 -15.06
N GLY A 162 -6.00 3.62 -14.19
CA GLY A 162 -4.76 2.88 -14.38
C GLY A 162 -3.49 3.75 -14.35
N ARG A 163 -3.59 5.05 -14.05
CA ARG A 163 -2.47 6.00 -14.09
C ARG A 163 -2.02 6.41 -12.70
N GLN A 164 -0.71 6.33 -12.47
CA GLN A 164 -0.07 6.79 -11.24
C GLN A 164 0.69 8.08 -11.51
N SER A 165 0.28 9.19 -10.91
CA SER A 165 0.99 10.47 -11.00
C SER A 165 2.19 10.45 -10.06
N LYS A 166 3.41 10.58 -10.60
CA LYS A 166 4.67 10.61 -9.84
C LYS A 166 5.30 11.99 -9.89
N GLN A 167 5.19 12.71 -8.77
CA GLN A 167 5.69 14.07 -8.57
C GLN A 167 6.94 14.09 -7.70
N ALA A 168 7.09 13.13 -6.79
CA ALA A 168 8.27 12.99 -5.91
C ALA A 168 9.00 11.65 -6.08
N THR A 169 8.26 10.54 -6.17
CA THR A 169 8.82 9.18 -6.16
C THR A 169 9.74 8.95 -7.35
N GLY A 170 10.96 8.47 -7.08
CA GLY A 170 11.95 8.17 -8.13
C GLY A 170 12.48 9.41 -8.86
N ARG A 171 12.24 10.62 -8.32
CA ARG A 171 12.68 11.89 -8.92
C ARG A 171 13.84 12.54 -8.17
N SER A 172 14.59 11.79 -7.36
CA SER A 172 15.79 12.30 -6.68
C SER A 172 16.73 12.99 -7.66
N GLY A 173 17.23 14.17 -7.30
CA GLY A 173 18.10 14.99 -8.15
C GLY A 173 17.39 15.70 -9.31
N ARG A 174 16.07 15.57 -9.46
CA ARG A 174 15.29 16.34 -10.44
C ARG A 174 14.65 17.57 -9.79
N PRO A 175 14.45 18.67 -10.53
CA PRO A 175 13.70 19.83 -10.05
C PRO A 175 12.29 19.46 -9.59
N CYS A 176 11.91 19.97 -8.42
CA CYS A 176 10.54 19.94 -7.91
C CYS A 176 9.64 20.72 -8.86
N ARG A 177 8.50 20.13 -9.25
CA ARG A 177 7.55 20.77 -10.17
C ARG A 177 6.81 22.00 -9.61
N ARG A 178 7.00 22.33 -8.33
CA ARG A 178 6.42 23.52 -7.69
C ARG A 178 7.40 24.68 -7.58
N CYS A 179 8.63 24.40 -7.15
CA CYS A 179 9.59 25.44 -6.78
C CYS A 179 10.97 25.30 -7.44
N GLY A 180 11.19 24.29 -8.27
CA GLY A 180 12.47 24.06 -8.94
C GLY A 180 13.58 23.43 -8.07
N THR A 181 13.49 23.48 -6.74
CA THR A 181 14.50 22.84 -5.85
C THR A 181 14.60 21.34 -6.10
N LEU A 182 15.82 20.79 -6.05
CA LEU A 182 16.05 19.37 -6.29
C LEU A 182 15.34 18.51 -5.23
N ILE A 183 14.60 17.50 -5.70
CA ILE A 183 14.03 16.45 -4.84
C ILE A 183 15.17 15.67 -4.20
N ARG A 184 15.09 15.49 -2.89
CA ARG A 184 16.02 14.66 -2.10
C ARG A 184 15.44 13.26 -1.91
N SER A 185 16.33 12.31 -1.68
CA SER A 185 15.95 10.99 -1.20
C SER A 185 16.91 10.48 -0.14
N ARG A 186 16.38 9.73 0.82
CA ARG A 186 17.12 9.11 1.93
C ARG A 186 16.25 8.00 2.51
N GLY A 187 16.86 6.90 2.93
CA GLY A 187 16.14 5.86 3.64
C GLY A 187 15.62 6.33 5.00
N GLN A 188 14.46 5.83 5.40
CA GLN A 188 13.74 6.25 6.60
C GLN A 188 13.13 5.04 7.31
N GLY A 189 13.14 5.07 8.65
CA GLY A 189 12.65 4.00 9.50
C GLY A 189 13.57 2.78 9.51
N ASP A 190 13.21 1.78 10.30
CA ASP A 190 14.01 0.56 10.52
C ASP A 190 14.19 -0.24 9.22
N ASP A 191 13.17 -0.26 8.37
CA ASP A 191 13.18 -0.91 7.06
C ASP A 191 13.94 -0.11 5.98
N ASN A 192 14.56 1.02 6.35
CA ASN A 192 15.33 1.91 5.48
C ASN A 192 14.60 2.27 4.16
N ARG A 193 13.28 2.48 4.25
CA ARG A 193 12.42 2.72 3.07
C ARG A 193 12.69 4.11 2.52
N ILE A 194 13.10 4.18 1.26
CA ILE A 194 13.51 5.44 0.61
C ILE A 194 12.36 6.45 0.61
N ALA A 195 12.54 7.53 1.38
CA ALA A 195 11.74 8.74 1.30
C ALA A 195 12.12 9.54 0.06
N TYR A 196 11.16 10.19 -0.58
CA TYR A 196 11.40 11.22 -1.59
C TYR A 196 10.67 12.49 -1.17
N TRP A 197 11.35 13.64 -1.16
CA TRP A 197 10.72 14.91 -0.76
C TRP A 197 11.41 16.13 -1.40
N CYS A 198 10.67 17.22 -1.53
CA CYS A 198 11.23 18.54 -1.83
C CYS A 198 11.60 19.23 -0.51
N PRO A 199 12.88 19.56 -0.26
CA PRO A 199 13.30 20.19 1.01
C PRO A 199 12.75 21.62 1.19
N THR A 200 12.29 22.27 0.12
CA THR A 200 11.74 23.64 0.18
C THR A 200 10.23 23.65 0.35
N CYS A 201 9.51 22.75 -0.34
CA CYS A 201 8.05 22.73 -0.29
C CYS A 201 7.48 21.88 0.84
N GLN A 202 8.30 21.04 1.48
CA GLN A 202 7.86 20.13 2.53
C GLN A 202 8.64 20.44 3.79
N THR A 203 8.00 21.22 4.66
CA THR A 203 8.48 21.57 6.00
C THR A 203 7.94 20.60 7.03
#